data_AF-A0A8K0AIQ8-F1
#
_entry.id   AF-A0A8K0AIQ8-F1
#
_cell.length_a   1.000
_cell.length_b   1.000
_cell.length_c   1.000
_cell.angle_alpha   90.00
_cell.angle_beta   90.00
_cell.angle_gamma   90.00
#
_symmetry.space_group_name_H-M   'P 1'
#
loop_
_entity.id
_entity.type
_entity.pdbx_description
1 polymer ?
#
loop_
_entity_poly.entity_id
_entity_poly.type
_entity_poly.pdbx_seq_one_letter_code
_entity_poly.pdbx_strand_id
1 'polypeptide(L)'
;MATLSREHASRAICCRAFLLFIVVRCASAKLTTWGELSRITAAANGQKEIATSEGSPYETAYFTQQLNHFDPLDTRTFQQQYFVVSEYSLPNGPLFIHIGGESTNSASFLTAPQSFLNVYAKKYGALLLSPEHRYYGNSVPFFTVTVENWQYLSADQAIEDLASFTVAMKSIYGISGDRKVILIGCSYPGTLSAMARAKYPFLFDGAVAMSCPLEAKNNFFEYADRAVASLARFTYGSVVDNCAVAIQKVSVYMQGLVDSGLPGLQQLFQNFSACENPADFAGDPFDTFLAISNLARYYVGFVQYNIPGREELSSFCSSILNVPSAADPSAPTPFEYYVQFFELYVQMMSQNSQQCISVFQSYETLAPYYNSTVTLPSDVANTFSWLWQKATTFGFMKTSGSPANYLYPSILANAEMFAKRSAYAWHFPSFASGANTAATNVRFGDRKLSNLNSVLIIGGKYDPWQSLSVSSSFNNCTQVAIYDRYGHCAMYSVDARNPSEYPEMVSVFSAFDAFIAQVIQYGALSCLSNVPSPCPVVTGQCMQNSDNDKVGLTSFIIVAVSLSVAVVIAAAAAAYFAVKSARRPVRRTTTNVFRVSEQQPLITSGNM
;
A
#
# COMPACT_ATOMS: atom_id res chain seq x y z
N MET A 1 -33.30 9.09 55.42
CA MET A 1 -32.83 10.22 54.57
C MET A 1 -31.30 10.32 54.43
N ALA A 2 -30.48 9.87 55.40
CA ALA A 2 -29.02 10.01 55.32
C ALA A 2 -28.29 9.02 54.38
N THR A 3 -28.91 7.91 53.99
CA THR A 3 -28.34 6.91 53.07
C THR A 3 -28.51 7.29 51.59
N LEU A 4 -29.62 7.93 51.24
CA LEU A 4 -29.88 8.46 49.89
C LEU A 4 -28.93 9.60 49.50
N SER A 5 -28.47 10.44 50.44
CA SER A 5 -27.55 11.55 50.11
C SER A 5 -26.12 11.09 49.83
N ARG A 6 -25.66 9.98 50.43
CA ARG A 6 -24.34 9.38 50.18
C ARG A 6 -24.25 8.71 48.80
N GLU A 7 -25.29 8.03 48.35
CA GLU A 7 -25.31 7.45 46.99
C GLU A 7 -25.33 8.52 45.90
N HIS A 8 -26.08 9.62 46.09
CA HIS A 8 -26.10 10.74 45.15
C HIS A 8 -24.75 11.48 45.11
N ALA A 9 -24.09 11.67 46.26
CA ALA A 9 -22.75 12.24 46.32
C ALA A 9 -21.71 11.33 45.64
N SER A 10 -21.79 10.01 45.85
CA SER A 10 -20.87 9.04 45.23
C SER A 10 -21.07 8.96 43.71
N ARG A 11 -22.32 9.01 43.22
CA ARG A 11 -22.63 9.08 41.78
C ARG A 11 -22.16 10.40 41.15
N ALA A 12 -22.31 11.52 41.85
CA ALA A 12 -21.83 12.82 41.38
C ALA A 12 -20.30 12.89 41.30
N ILE A 13 -19.59 12.27 42.25
CA ILE A 13 -18.12 12.15 42.24
C ILE A 13 -17.66 11.25 41.09
N CYS A 14 -18.31 10.10 40.86
CA CYS A 14 -18.03 9.25 39.70
C CYS A 14 -18.29 9.96 38.36
N CYS A 15 -19.40 10.70 38.21
CA CYS A 15 -19.66 11.48 37.00
C CYS A 15 -18.62 12.58 36.77
N ARG A 16 -18.19 13.28 37.83
CA ARG A 16 -17.13 14.31 37.73
C ARG A 16 -15.77 13.70 37.39
N ALA A 17 -15.42 12.56 37.97
CA ALA A 17 -14.19 11.84 37.65
C ALA A 17 -14.19 11.32 36.19
N PHE A 18 -15.34 10.82 35.73
CA PHE A 18 -15.52 10.38 34.34
C PHE A 18 -15.42 11.54 33.34
N LEU A 19 -16.07 12.68 33.63
CA LEU A 19 -15.95 13.90 32.83
C LEU A 19 -14.52 14.44 32.81
N LEU A 20 -13.83 14.45 33.96
CA LEU A 20 -12.43 14.86 34.03
C LEU A 20 -11.53 13.93 33.21
N PHE A 21 -11.76 12.62 33.27
CA PHE A 21 -11.05 11.63 32.46
C PHE A 21 -11.25 11.85 30.96
N ILE A 22 -12.49 12.14 30.52
CA ILE A 22 -12.80 12.51 29.13
C ILE A 22 -12.07 13.78 28.73
N VAL A 23 -12.12 14.83 29.56
CA VAL A 23 -11.47 16.12 29.27
C VAL A 23 -9.96 15.95 29.14
N VAL A 24 -9.32 15.20 30.05
CA VAL A 24 -7.88 14.91 30.00
C VAL A 24 -7.53 14.08 28.76
N ARG A 25 -8.32 13.06 28.41
CA ARG A 25 -8.13 12.27 27.19
C ARG A 25 -8.27 13.12 25.92
N CYS A 26 -9.28 13.99 25.85
CA CYS A 26 -9.47 14.90 24.72
C CYS A 26 -8.36 15.95 24.62
N ALA A 27 -7.90 16.49 25.75
CA ALA A 27 -6.79 17.45 25.78
C ALA A 27 -5.48 16.80 25.34
N SER A 28 -5.19 15.59 25.83
CA SER A 28 -4.02 14.81 25.42
C SER A 28 -4.08 14.47 23.93
N ALA A 29 -5.23 14.01 23.42
CA ALA A 29 -5.41 13.70 22.01
C ALA A 29 -5.17 14.94 21.15
N LYS A 30 -5.77 16.08 21.52
CA LYS A 30 -5.53 17.37 20.83
C LYS A 30 -4.06 17.74 20.84
N LEU A 31 -3.39 17.73 21.99
CA LEU A 31 -1.96 18.06 22.10
C LEU A 31 -1.09 17.19 21.17
N THR A 32 -1.36 15.89 21.10
CA THR A 32 -0.69 14.98 20.16
C THR A 32 -0.97 15.38 18.71
N THR A 33 -2.23 15.63 18.33
CA THR A 33 -2.61 16.06 16.98
C THR A 33 -1.95 17.38 16.58
N TRP A 34 -1.88 18.37 17.49
CA TRP A 34 -1.21 19.65 17.26
C TRP A 34 0.30 19.47 17.08
N GLY A 35 0.92 18.59 17.86
CA GLY A 35 2.33 18.24 17.72
C GLY A 35 2.63 17.58 16.37
N GLU A 36 1.82 16.62 15.95
CA GLU A 36 1.94 15.96 14.64
C GLU A 36 1.73 16.94 13.49
N LEU A 37 0.66 17.74 13.54
CA LEU A 37 0.38 18.72 12.49
C LEU A 37 1.50 19.74 12.37
N SER A 38 2.05 20.23 13.49
CA SER A 38 3.19 21.17 13.48
C SER A 38 4.43 20.56 12.83
N ARG A 39 4.72 19.28 13.10
CA ARG A 39 5.82 18.55 12.45
C ARG A 39 5.59 18.38 10.95
N ILE A 40 4.38 17.94 10.55
CA ILE A 40 4.02 17.74 9.14
C ILE A 40 4.10 19.08 8.39
N THR A 41 3.58 20.16 8.96
CA THR A 41 3.65 21.49 8.35
C THR A 41 5.09 21.97 8.20
N ALA A 42 5.97 21.72 9.17
CA ALA A 42 7.39 22.05 9.03
C ALA A 42 8.06 21.25 7.90
N ALA A 43 7.68 19.99 7.71
CA ALA A 43 8.15 19.15 6.60
C ALA A 43 7.53 19.53 5.25
N ALA A 44 6.41 20.25 5.23
CA ALA A 44 5.67 20.63 4.03
C ALA A 44 6.18 21.90 3.32
N ASN A 45 7.34 22.44 3.71
CA ASN A 45 7.93 23.66 3.14
C ASN A 45 8.56 23.49 1.74
N GLY A 46 8.32 22.36 1.06
CA GLY A 46 8.87 22.09 -0.26
C GLY A 46 8.33 23.00 -1.35
N GLN A 47 9.16 23.28 -2.36
CA GLN A 47 8.77 24.05 -3.54
C GLN A 47 8.24 23.12 -4.62
N LYS A 48 7.29 23.62 -5.43
CA LYS A 48 6.81 22.95 -6.63
C LYS A 48 7.71 23.34 -7.80
N GLU A 49 8.29 22.34 -8.46
CA GLU A 49 8.98 22.52 -9.74
C GLU A 49 8.18 21.83 -10.85
N ILE A 50 7.86 22.56 -11.93
CA ILE A 50 7.01 22.09 -13.04
C ILE A 50 7.90 21.66 -14.20
N ALA A 51 7.68 20.46 -14.74
CA ALA A 51 8.52 19.89 -15.79
C ALA A 51 7.82 19.72 -17.17
N THR A 52 6.54 20.11 -17.33
CA THR A 52 5.76 19.80 -18.56
C THR A 52 5.60 20.94 -19.57
N SER A 53 5.44 20.53 -20.85
CA SER A 53 5.07 21.35 -22.01
C SER A 53 3.57 21.66 -22.08
N GLU A 54 3.20 22.86 -22.52
CA GLU A 54 1.81 23.26 -22.78
C GLU A 54 1.07 22.23 -23.67
N GLY A 55 -0.17 21.86 -23.30
CA GLY A 55 -1.05 20.98 -24.09
C GLY A 55 -1.15 19.52 -23.64
N SER A 56 -0.44 19.09 -22.59
CA SER A 56 -0.58 17.74 -22.00
C SER A 56 -1.86 17.63 -21.14
N PRO A 57 -2.56 16.46 -21.10
CA PRO A 57 -3.72 16.24 -20.22
C PRO A 57 -3.34 16.12 -18.72
N TYR A 58 -2.04 16.18 -18.40
CA TYR A 58 -1.51 16.18 -17.05
C TYR A 58 -0.24 17.04 -16.95
N GLU A 59 0.04 17.49 -15.75
CA GLU A 59 1.30 18.14 -15.38
C GLU A 59 2.19 17.13 -14.63
N THR A 60 3.49 17.10 -14.95
CA THR A 60 4.52 16.42 -14.16
C THR A 60 5.24 17.47 -13.33
N ALA A 61 5.25 17.26 -12.03
CA ALA A 61 5.89 18.18 -11.09
C ALA A 61 6.73 17.40 -10.07
N TYR A 62 7.61 18.13 -9.38
CA TYR A 62 8.43 17.62 -8.31
C TYR A 62 8.16 18.40 -7.02
N PHE A 63 8.07 17.66 -5.92
CA PHE A 63 7.97 18.18 -4.58
C PHE A 63 9.27 17.88 -3.83
N THR A 64 9.89 18.90 -3.25
CA THR A 64 11.06 18.71 -2.38
C THR A 64 10.61 18.08 -1.06
N GLN A 65 10.90 16.80 -0.89
CA GLN A 65 10.49 15.98 0.24
C GLN A 65 11.65 15.80 1.23
N GLN A 66 11.33 15.73 2.53
CA GLN A 66 12.32 15.40 3.55
C GLN A 66 12.79 13.95 3.41
N LEU A 67 14.10 13.72 3.48
CA LEU A 67 14.64 12.36 3.43
C LEU A 67 14.18 11.55 4.63
N ASN A 68 14.27 12.14 5.82
CA ASN A 68 13.97 11.49 7.09
C ASN A 68 12.99 12.30 7.93
N HIS A 69 11.76 11.79 8.06
CA HIS A 69 10.72 12.44 8.86
C HIS A 69 10.86 12.20 10.37
N PHE A 70 11.68 11.21 10.76
CA PHE A 70 11.82 10.77 12.15
C PHE A 70 13.04 11.36 12.86
N ASP A 71 13.93 12.03 12.14
CA ASP A 71 15.04 12.81 12.71
C ASP A 71 14.85 14.31 12.39
N PRO A 72 14.43 15.14 13.35
CA PRO A 72 14.22 16.56 13.12
C PRO A 72 15.52 17.35 12.87
N LEU A 73 16.69 16.76 13.12
CA LEU A 73 17.99 17.39 12.82
C LEU A 73 18.48 17.08 11.40
N ASP A 74 17.86 16.11 10.73
CA ASP A 74 18.18 15.77 9.35
C ASP A 74 17.52 16.76 8.39
N THR A 75 18.34 17.57 7.73
CA THR A 75 17.90 18.59 6.77
C THR A 75 18.00 18.12 5.33
N ARG A 76 18.36 16.85 5.07
CA ARG A 76 18.50 16.33 3.71
C ARG A 76 17.13 16.14 3.07
N THR A 77 17.06 16.38 1.77
CA THR A 77 15.84 16.28 0.97
C THR A 77 16.07 15.46 -0.30
N PHE A 78 14.98 15.07 -0.96
CA PHE A 78 15.00 14.51 -2.30
C PHE A 78 13.80 15.03 -3.10
N GLN A 79 13.87 14.92 -4.43
CA GLN A 79 12.77 15.31 -5.31
C GLN A 79 11.80 14.13 -5.46
N GLN A 80 10.57 14.31 -4.97
CA GLN A 80 9.47 13.38 -5.17
C GLN A 80 8.67 13.79 -6.40
N GLN A 81 8.66 12.96 -7.44
CA GLN A 81 7.84 13.19 -8.62
C GLN A 81 6.36 12.99 -8.28
N TYR A 82 5.49 13.79 -8.90
CA TYR A 82 4.05 13.59 -8.87
C TYR A 82 3.38 14.09 -10.15
N PHE A 83 2.24 13.50 -10.47
CA PHE A 83 1.39 13.96 -11.57
C PHE A 83 0.18 14.72 -11.07
N VAL A 84 -0.31 15.66 -11.88
CA VAL A 84 -1.47 16.51 -11.61
C VAL A 84 -2.43 16.41 -12.78
N VAL A 85 -3.69 16.10 -12.51
CA VAL A 85 -4.78 16.23 -13.49
C VAL A 85 -5.81 17.17 -12.91
N SER A 86 -5.86 18.39 -13.47
CA SER A 86 -6.74 19.47 -13.02
C SER A 86 -7.89 19.76 -13.97
N GLU A 87 -8.00 19.04 -15.10
CA GLU A 87 -9.02 19.26 -16.15
C GLU A 87 -10.46 19.32 -15.60
N TYR A 88 -10.76 18.50 -14.59
CA TYR A 88 -12.10 18.41 -13.99
C TYR A 88 -12.20 19.08 -12.61
N SER A 89 -11.14 19.71 -12.12
CA SER A 89 -11.12 20.23 -10.76
C SER A 89 -12.11 21.37 -10.58
N LEU A 90 -13.13 21.16 -9.74
CA LEU A 90 -14.06 22.20 -9.32
C LEU A 90 -13.57 22.88 -8.02
N PRO A 91 -13.92 24.16 -7.78
CA PRO A 91 -13.51 24.88 -6.56
C PRO A 91 -13.83 24.15 -5.24
N ASN A 92 -14.97 23.44 -5.18
CA ASN A 92 -15.41 22.67 -4.01
C ASN A 92 -15.29 21.15 -4.21
N GLY A 93 -14.66 20.70 -5.29
CA GLY A 93 -14.47 19.28 -5.55
C GLY A 93 -13.47 18.65 -4.58
N PRO A 94 -13.50 17.33 -4.35
CA PRO A 94 -12.54 16.67 -3.48
C PRO A 94 -11.12 16.70 -4.07
N LEU A 95 -10.14 16.37 -3.25
CA LEU A 95 -8.79 16.03 -3.67
C LEU A 95 -8.69 14.50 -3.69
N PHE A 96 -8.46 13.92 -4.86
CA PHE A 96 -8.11 12.52 -5.01
C PHE A 96 -6.59 12.41 -5.04
N ILE A 97 -6.02 11.72 -4.07
CA ILE A 97 -4.59 11.40 -4.05
C ILE A 97 -4.45 9.93 -4.39
N HIS A 98 -4.06 9.66 -5.63
CA HIS A 98 -3.70 8.33 -6.07
C HIS A 98 -2.27 8.01 -5.64
N ILE A 99 -2.06 6.99 -4.83
CA ILE A 99 -0.73 6.67 -4.31
C ILE A 99 0.03 5.83 -5.35
N GLY A 100 1.16 6.32 -5.87
CA GLY A 100 2.10 5.54 -6.66
C GLY A 100 2.67 4.37 -5.84
N GLY A 101 2.85 3.21 -6.47
CA GLY A 101 3.20 1.97 -5.78
C GLY A 101 4.61 1.47 -6.00
N GLU A 102 4.73 0.14 -6.02
CA GLU A 102 5.99 -0.61 -6.09
C GLU A 102 6.61 -0.62 -7.51
N SER A 103 6.44 0.47 -8.24
CA SER A 103 6.94 0.66 -9.61
C SER A 103 7.03 2.14 -9.94
N THR A 104 7.68 2.43 -11.07
CA THR A 104 7.60 3.73 -11.72
C THR A 104 6.13 4.13 -11.89
N ASN A 105 5.78 5.33 -11.46
CA ASN A 105 4.43 5.86 -11.59
C ASN A 105 4.17 6.25 -13.05
N SER A 106 2.92 6.12 -13.49
CA SER A 106 2.54 6.48 -14.86
C SER A 106 1.28 7.34 -14.87
N ALA A 107 1.37 8.48 -15.56
CA ALA A 107 0.24 9.35 -15.79
C ALA A 107 -0.86 8.72 -16.67
N SER A 108 -0.55 7.65 -17.42
CA SER A 108 -1.54 6.96 -18.27
C SER A 108 -2.72 6.41 -17.47
N PHE A 109 -2.50 5.97 -16.22
CA PHE A 109 -3.56 5.53 -15.32
C PHE A 109 -4.47 6.67 -14.86
N LEU A 110 -4.06 7.92 -14.99
CA LEU A 110 -4.80 9.09 -14.53
C LEU A 110 -5.58 9.78 -15.66
N THR A 111 -5.10 9.66 -16.89
CA THR A 111 -5.58 10.44 -18.03
C THR A 111 -6.30 9.64 -19.10
N ALA A 112 -6.16 8.32 -19.13
CA ALA A 112 -6.92 7.49 -20.06
C ALA A 112 -8.44 7.71 -19.83
N PRO A 113 -9.25 8.04 -20.86
CA PRO A 113 -10.67 8.39 -20.68
C PRO A 113 -11.52 7.28 -20.05
N GLN A 114 -11.11 6.02 -20.22
CA GLN A 114 -11.71 4.82 -19.64
C GLN A 114 -11.14 4.44 -18.27
N SER A 115 -10.07 5.11 -17.82
CA SER A 115 -9.50 4.83 -16.51
C SER A 115 -10.51 5.17 -15.42
N PHE A 116 -10.66 4.24 -14.49
CA PHE A 116 -11.40 4.42 -13.24
C PHE A 116 -11.14 5.79 -12.59
N LEU A 117 -9.87 6.17 -12.41
CA LEU A 117 -9.52 7.42 -11.72
C LEU A 117 -9.99 8.64 -12.50
N ASN A 118 -9.85 8.62 -13.84
CA ASN A 118 -10.26 9.72 -14.69
C ASN A 118 -11.80 9.89 -14.71
N VAL A 119 -12.53 8.77 -14.85
CA VAL A 119 -14.00 8.73 -14.84
C VAL A 119 -14.55 9.32 -13.55
N TYR A 120 -14.01 8.91 -12.39
CA TYR A 120 -14.50 9.39 -11.11
C TYR A 120 -13.99 10.79 -10.76
N ALA A 121 -12.79 11.19 -11.20
CA ALA A 121 -12.34 12.58 -11.08
C ALA A 121 -13.29 13.51 -11.83
N LYS A 122 -13.71 13.13 -13.05
CA LYS A 122 -14.71 13.88 -13.82
C LYS A 122 -16.07 13.94 -13.13
N LYS A 123 -16.55 12.80 -12.62
CA LYS A 123 -17.86 12.71 -11.95
C LYS A 123 -17.95 13.60 -10.71
N TYR A 124 -16.90 13.64 -9.89
CA TYR A 124 -16.88 14.38 -8.63
C TYR A 124 -16.25 15.78 -8.73
N GLY A 125 -15.77 16.16 -9.91
CA GLY A 125 -15.03 17.40 -10.10
C GLY A 125 -13.73 17.45 -9.29
N ALA A 126 -13.05 16.32 -9.14
CA ALA A 126 -11.89 16.19 -8.26
C ALA A 126 -10.62 16.78 -8.89
N LEU A 127 -9.75 17.34 -8.04
CA LEU A 127 -8.34 17.50 -8.39
C LEU A 127 -7.66 16.15 -8.15
N LEU A 128 -6.98 15.61 -9.15
CA LEU A 128 -6.27 14.34 -9.03
C LEU A 128 -4.76 14.59 -8.95
N LEU A 129 -4.17 14.13 -7.85
CA LEU A 129 -2.72 14.15 -7.62
C LEU A 129 -2.21 12.73 -7.49
N SER A 130 -1.05 12.44 -8.06
CA SER A 130 -0.44 11.10 -7.99
C SER A 130 1.03 11.19 -7.60
N PRO A 131 1.35 11.27 -6.29
CA PRO A 131 2.73 11.21 -5.82
C PRO A 131 3.33 9.82 -6.08
N GLU A 132 4.53 9.80 -6.66
CA GLU A 132 5.33 8.60 -6.79
C GLU A 132 5.98 8.24 -5.44
N HIS A 133 6.11 6.94 -5.17
CA HIS A 133 6.64 6.45 -3.91
C HIS A 133 8.15 6.67 -3.83
N ARG A 134 8.67 7.03 -2.64
CA ARG A 134 10.13 7.11 -2.41
C ARG A 134 10.83 5.81 -2.83
N TYR A 135 12.00 5.91 -3.46
CA TYR A 135 12.80 4.80 -4.02
C TYR A 135 12.18 4.06 -5.23
N TYR A 136 11.12 4.59 -5.83
CA TYR A 136 10.55 4.05 -7.07
C TYR A 136 10.59 5.08 -8.18
N GLY A 137 10.70 4.61 -9.42
CA GLY A 137 10.71 5.46 -10.62
C GLY A 137 11.74 6.59 -10.57
N ASN A 138 11.27 7.83 -10.66
CA ASN A 138 12.07 9.05 -10.63
C ASN A 138 12.26 9.63 -9.22
N SER A 139 11.67 9.01 -8.20
CA SER A 139 11.63 9.52 -6.81
C SER A 139 12.64 8.81 -5.92
N VAL A 140 13.89 8.69 -6.38
CA VAL A 140 14.95 7.90 -5.75
C VAL A 140 15.93 8.81 -4.99
N PRO A 141 16.02 8.74 -3.64
CA PRO A 141 16.92 9.60 -2.88
C PRO A 141 18.41 9.25 -3.05
N PHE A 142 18.73 7.98 -3.28
CA PHE A 142 20.09 7.49 -3.44
C PHE A 142 20.15 6.47 -4.58
N PHE A 143 21.15 6.61 -5.45
CA PHE A 143 21.38 5.66 -6.53
C PHE A 143 22.23 4.45 -6.10
N THR A 144 23.03 4.60 -5.03
CA THR A 144 23.95 3.56 -4.55
C THR A 144 23.28 2.61 -3.56
N VAL A 145 23.03 1.37 -3.98
CA VAL A 145 22.36 0.33 -3.19
C VAL A 145 23.21 -0.10 -1.99
N THR A 146 22.92 0.46 -0.81
CA THR A 146 23.45 0.00 0.48
C THR A 146 22.36 0.04 1.55
N VAL A 147 22.57 -0.69 2.65
CA VAL A 147 21.64 -0.72 3.79
C VAL A 147 21.48 0.66 4.41
N GLU A 148 22.56 1.43 4.51
CA GLU A 148 22.59 2.78 5.08
C GLU A 148 21.80 3.77 4.23
N ASN A 149 21.81 3.61 2.91
CA ASN A 149 21.03 4.44 2.01
C ASN A 149 19.56 3.98 1.98
N TRP A 150 19.28 2.67 2.00
CA TRP A 150 17.90 2.16 1.88
C TRP A 150 17.12 2.17 3.19
N GLN A 151 17.75 2.48 4.34
CA GLN A 151 17.05 2.60 5.62
C GLN A 151 15.89 3.61 5.62
N TYR A 152 15.86 4.57 4.69
CA TYR A 152 14.76 5.53 4.56
C TYR A 152 13.62 5.01 3.67
N LEU A 153 13.72 3.80 3.12
CA LEU A 153 12.62 3.10 2.46
C LEU A 153 11.85 2.29 3.51
N SER A 154 10.75 2.87 4.02
CA SER A 154 9.82 2.18 4.92
C SER A 154 8.40 2.69 4.71
N ALA A 155 7.41 1.87 5.09
CA ALA A 155 6.01 2.27 5.07
C ALA A 155 5.76 3.48 5.98
N ASP A 156 6.46 3.59 7.10
CA ASP A 156 6.40 4.74 7.99
C ASP A 156 6.79 6.04 7.30
N GLN A 157 7.96 6.05 6.66
CA GLN A 157 8.43 7.23 5.94
C GLN A 157 7.52 7.59 4.77
N ALA A 158 6.99 6.59 4.05
CA ALA A 158 6.04 6.81 2.96
C ALA A 158 4.71 7.41 3.45
N ILE A 159 4.21 7.00 4.62
CA ILE A 159 3.01 7.61 5.22
C ILE A 159 3.27 9.07 5.62
N GLU A 160 4.47 9.38 6.13
CA GLU A 160 4.87 10.76 6.40
C GLU A 160 5.01 11.59 5.11
N ASP A 161 5.52 11.00 4.02
CA ASP A 161 5.57 11.68 2.72
C ASP A 161 4.19 12.08 2.25
N LEU A 162 3.21 11.16 2.33
CA LEU A 162 1.83 11.44 1.96
C LEU A 162 1.27 12.59 2.80
N ALA A 163 1.61 12.65 4.09
CA ALA A 163 1.14 13.69 4.99
C ALA A 163 1.76 15.06 4.64
N SER A 164 3.09 15.14 4.54
CA SER A 164 3.79 16.38 4.20
C SER A 164 3.41 16.88 2.81
N PHE A 165 3.34 15.97 1.83
CA PHE A 165 2.87 16.24 0.48
C PHE A 165 1.46 16.82 0.51
N THR A 166 0.51 16.19 1.21
CA THR A 166 -0.87 16.66 1.25
C THR A 166 -0.98 18.06 1.85
N VAL A 167 -0.26 18.36 2.92
CA VAL A 167 -0.23 19.70 3.52
C VAL A 167 0.35 20.73 2.55
N ALA A 168 1.45 20.40 1.86
CA ALA A 168 2.06 21.27 0.87
C ALA A 168 1.11 21.53 -0.31
N MET A 169 0.48 20.48 -0.85
CA MET A 169 -0.44 20.58 -1.98
C MET A 169 -1.69 21.39 -1.63
N LYS A 170 -2.17 21.32 -0.38
CA LYS A 170 -3.24 22.21 0.07
C LYS A 170 -2.86 23.68 -0.04
N SER A 171 -1.63 24.02 0.34
CA SER A 171 -1.12 25.40 0.20
C SER A 171 -0.89 25.78 -1.27
N ILE A 172 -0.19 24.94 -2.03
CA ILE A 172 0.24 25.21 -3.41
C ILE A 172 -0.95 25.43 -4.34
N TYR A 173 -2.00 24.61 -4.21
CA TYR A 173 -3.19 24.69 -5.05
C TYR A 173 -4.33 25.52 -4.44
N GLY A 174 -4.05 26.27 -3.37
CA GLY A 174 -5.04 27.14 -2.72
C GLY A 174 -6.28 26.39 -2.24
N ILE A 175 -6.11 25.13 -1.81
CA ILE A 175 -7.18 24.25 -1.36
C ILE A 175 -7.64 24.73 0.03
N SER A 176 -8.88 25.23 0.12
CA SER A 176 -9.49 25.61 1.38
C SER A 176 -9.71 24.40 2.30
N GLY A 177 -9.91 24.66 3.60
CA GLY A 177 -10.13 23.63 4.62
C GLY A 177 -11.37 22.74 4.41
N ASP A 178 -12.26 23.12 3.48
CA ASP A 178 -13.51 22.41 3.22
C ASP A 178 -13.37 21.28 2.18
N ARG A 179 -12.33 21.30 1.32
CA ARG A 179 -12.14 20.26 0.30
C ARG A 179 -11.68 18.96 0.96
N LYS A 180 -12.45 17.90 0.72
CA LYS A 180 -12.19 16.57 1.28
C LYS A 180 -11.01 15.89 0.60
N VAL A 181 -10.12 15.29 1.39
CA VAL A 181 -8.97 14.54 0.88
C VAL A 181 -9.25 13.05 0.94
N ILE A 182 -9.20 12.39 -0.20
CA ILE A 182 -9.45 10.96 -0.33
C ILE A 182 -8.20 10.29 -0.90
N LEU A 183 -7.62 9.36 -0.14
CA LEU A 183 -6.53 8.51 -0.58
C LEU A 183 -7.08 7.35 -1.41
N ILE A 184 -6.45 7.03 -2.52
CA ILE A 184 -6.84 5.92 -3.38
C ILE A 184 -5.58 5.14 -3.76
N GLY A 185 -5.60 3.83 -3.54
CA GLY A 185 -4.49 2.98 -3.96
C GLY A 185 -4.92 1.52 -4.07
N CYS A 186 -4.11 0.75 -4.79
CA CYS A 186 -4.27 -0.70 -4.87
C CYS A 186 -3.00 -1.45 -4.43
N SER A 187 -3.11 -2.69 -3.95
CA SER A 187 -1.97 -3.47 -3.43
C SER A 187 -1.33 -2.80 -2.21
N TYR A 188 -0.01 -2.65 -2.19
CA TYR A 188 0.71 -1.87 -1.18
C TYR A 188 0.25 -0.40 -1.13
N PRO A 189 0.05 0.34 -2.24
CA PRO A 189 -0.65 1.63 -2.19
C PRO A 189 -2.01 1.62 -1.48
N GLY A 190 -2.79 0.55 -1.66
CA GLY A 190 -4.06 0.37 -0.93
C GLY A 190 -3.82 0.19 0.57
N THR A 191 -2.78 -0.55 0.92
CA THR A 191 -2.30 -0.73 2.30
C THR A 191 -1.85 0.61 2.91
N LEU A 192 -1.06 1.40 2.18
CA LEU A 192 -0.66 2.75 2.56
C LEU A 192 -1.86 3.68 2.72
N SER A 193 -2.87 3.57 1.84
CA SER A 193 -4.09 4.39 1.93
C SER A 193 -4.83 4.12 3.24
N ALA A 194 -5.02 2.84 3.59
CA ALA A 194 -5.66 2.44 4.84
C ALA A 194 -4.83 2.86 6.06
N MET A 195 -3.52 2.60 6.05
CA MET A 195 -2.61 2.93 7.17
C MET A 195 -2.48 4.45 7.37
N ALA A 196 -2.33 5.23 6.31
CA ALA A 196 -2.24 6.69 6.37
C ALA A 196 -3.55 7.30 6.88
N ARG A 197 -4.71 6.79 6.44
CA ARG A 197 -6.01 7.24 6.97
C ARG A 197 -6.20 6.89 8.44
N ALA A 198 -5.73 5.71 8.87
CA ALA A 198 -5.76 5.31 10.28
C ALA A 198 -4.84 6.18 11.14
N LYS A 199 -3.66 6.54 10.64
CA LYS A 199 -2.67 7.36 11.35
C LYS A 199 -3.03 8.85 11.38
N TYR A 200 -3.49 9.40 10.27
CA TYR A 200 -3.77 10.83 10.11
C TYR A 200 -5.25 11.11 9.77
N PRO A 201 -6.19 10.77 10.67
CA PRO A 201 -7.61 10.91 10.44
C PRO A 201 -8.10 12.36 10.34
N PHE A 202 -7.27 13.32 10.76
CA PHE A 202 -7.53 14.76 10.68
C PHE A 202 -7.08 15.37 9.34
N LEU A 203 -6.21 14.67 8.60
CA LEU A 203 -5.65 15.14 7.33
C LEU A 203 -6.34 14.51 6.13
N PHE A 204 -6.63 13.20 6.23
CA PHE A 204 -7.30 12.42 5.22
C PHE A 204 -8.74 12.14 5.65
N ASP A 205 -9.72 12.56 4.85
CA ASP A 205 -11.13 12.38 5.17
C ASP A 205 -11.60 10.96 4.89
N GLY A 206 -11.05 10.31 3.86
CA GLY A 206 -11.34 8.91 3.54
C GLY A 206 -10.22 8.20 2.79
N ALA A 207 -10.30 6.87 2.74
CA ALA A 207 -9.39 6.05 1.94
C ALA A 207 -10.13 4.94 1.19
N VAL A 208 -9.76 4.73 -0.07
CA VAL A 208 -10.18 3.59 -0.89
C VAL A 208 -8.98 2.67 -1.07
N ALA A 209 -9.02 1.55 -0.36
CA ALA A 209 -7.94 0.58 -0.28
C ALA A 209 -8.31 -0.67 -1.08
N MET A 210 -7.81 -0.76 -2.30
CA MET A 210 -8.12 -1.89 -3.19
C MET A 210 -7.07 -2.99 -3.02
N SER A 211 -7.52 -4.25 -2.95
CA SER A 211 -6.67 -5.45 -2.91
C SER A 211 -5.49 -5.31 -1.94
N CYS A 212 -5.75 -4.76 -0.74
CA CYS A 212 -4.73 -4.30 0.19
C CYS A 212 -4.32 -5.39 1.19
N PRO A 213 -3.12 -5.98 1.09
CA PRO A 213 -2.63 -6.93 2.08
C PRO A 213 -2.21 -6.19 3.37
N LEU A 214 -3.01 -6.27 4.41
CA LEU A 214 -2.80 -5.53 5.66
C LEU A 214 -1.97 -6.31 6.69
N GLU A 215 -2.02 -7.64 6.69
CA GLU A 215 -1.23 -8.48 7.59
C GLU A 215 0.15 -8.78 7.00
N ALA A 216 1.21 -8.25 7.60
CA ALA A 216 2.58 -8.63 7.32
C ALA A 216 2.83 -10.09 7.72
N LYS A 217 3.44 -10.87 6.81
CA LYS A 217 3.65 -12.30 7.00
C LYS A 217 4.84 -12.82 6.20
N ASN A 218 5.82 -13.41 6.90
CA ASN A 218 6.99 -14.03 6.26
C ASN A 218 6.61 -15.26 5.43
N ASN A 219 5.92 -16.24 6.03
CA ASN A 219 5.54 -17.49 5.37
C ASN A 219 4.13 -17.38 4.79
N PHE A 220 3.98 -16.90 3.55
CA PHE A 220 2.68 -16.63 2.93
C PHE A 220 2.31 -17.72 1.92
N PHE A 221 1.97 -18.91 2.45
CA PHE A 221 1.52 -20.04 1.64
C PHE A 221 0.05 -19.91 1.19
N GLU A 222 -0.77 -19.14 1.92
CA GLU A 222 -2.20 -18.96 1.58
C GLU A 222 -2.41 -18.23 0.25
N TYR A 223 -1.38 -17.55 -0.25
CA TYR A 223 -1.37 -17.03 -1.61
C TYR A 223 -1.66 -18.15 -2.61
N ALA A 224 -0.88 -19.23 -2.52
CA ALA A 224 -0.99 -20.35 -3.44
C ALA A 224 -2.25 -21.17 -3.18
N ASP A 225 -2.61 -21.44 -1.93
CA ASP A 225 -3.85 -22.15 -1.60
C ASP A 225 -5.07 -21.45 -2.21
N ARG A 226 -5.08 -20.12 -2.16
CA ARG A 226 -6.17 -19.34 -2.75
C ARG A 226 -6.15 -19.39 -4.27
N ALA A 227 -4.99 -19.34 -4.89
CA ALA A 227 -4.89 -19.49 -6.35
C ALA A 227 -5.35 -20.88 -6.81
N VAL A 228 -4.99 -21.95 -6.08
CA VAL A 228 -5.49 -23.31 -6.30
C VAL A 228 -7.02 -23.35 -6.21
N ALA A 229 -7.58 -22.78 -5.13
CA ALA A 229 -9.03 -22.75 -4.93
C ALA A 229 -9.76 -21.97 -6.04
N SER A 230 -9.13 -20.95 -6.62
CA SER A 230 -9.68 -20.21 -7.76
C SER A 230 -9.63 -21.03 -9.05
N LEU A 231 -8.53 -21.72 -9.34
CA LEU A 231 -8.40 -22.62 -10.50
C LEU A 231 -9.42 -23.76 -10.44
N ALA A 232 -9.68 -24.30 -9.25
CA ALA A 232 -10.60 -25.42 -9.06
C ALA A 232 -12.06 -25.09 -9.44
N ARG A 233 -12.41 -23.80 -9.55
CA ARG A 233 -13.73 -23.33 -10.00
C ARG A 233 -13.94 -23.44 -11.52
N PHE A 234 -12.88 -23.68 -12.28
CA PHE A 234 -12.94 -23.81 -13.73
C PHE A 234 -13.03 -25.29 -14.14
N THR A 235 -14.17 -25.67 -14.68
CA THR A 235 -14.45 -26.98 -15.26
C THR A 235 -14.80 -26.82 -16.74
N TYR A 236 -14.43 -27.78 -17.58
CA TYR A 236 -14.73 -27.74 -19.02
C TYR A 236 -15.40 -29.04 -19.47
N GLY A 237 -16.58 -28.95 -20.08
CA GLY A 237 -17.35 -30.10 -20.58
C GLY A 237 -17.70 -31.11 -19.49
N SER A 238 -17.69 -32.41 -19.85
CA SER A 238 -17.91 -33.53 -18.94
C SER A 238 -16.61 -34.11 -18.37
N VAL A 239 -15.51 -33.35 -18.41
CA VAL A 239 -14.19 -33.79 -17.91
C VAL A 239 -14.25 -33.91 -16.38
N VAL A 240 -13.71 -35.01 -15.84
CA VAL A 240 -13.68 -35.30 -14.39
C VAL A 240 -12.73 -34.36 -13.65
N ASP A 241 -11.65 -33.92 -14.32
CA ASP A 241 -10.65 -33.02 -13.78
C ASP A 241 -11.05 -31.55 -13.98
N ASN A 242 -10.83 -30.73 -12.96
CA ASN A 242 -10.89 -29.27 -13.06
C ASN A 242 -9.51 -28.68 -13.37
N CYS A 243 -9.46 -27.39 -13.67
CA CYS A 243 -8.22 -26.71 -14.08
C CYS A 243 -7.10 -26.84 -13.02
N ALA A 244 -7.45 -26.87 -11.73
CA ALA A 244 -6.46 -27.05 -10.67
C ALA A 244 -5.81 -28.44 -10.72
N VAL A 245 -6.57 -29.51 -11.00
CA VAL A 245 -6.02 -30.87 -11.17
C VAL A 245 -5.11 -30.96 -12.40
N ALA A 246 -5.45 -30.28 -13.50
CA ALA A 246 -4.57 -30.22 -14.68
C ALA A 246 -3.25 -29.51 -14.35
N ILE A 247 -3.29 -28.39 -13.62
CA ILE A 247 -2.09 -27.68 -13.15
C ILE A 247 -1.28 -28.50 -12.14
N GLN A 248 -1.94 -29.28 -11.30
CA GLN A 248 -1.25 -30.21 -10.41
C GLN A 248 -0.40 -31.22 -11.22
N LYS A 249 -0.94 -31.77 -12.32
CA LYS A 249 -0.19 -32.67 -13.21
C LYS A 249 1.03 -31.97 -13.84
N VAL A 250 0.87 -30.72 -14.29
CA VAL A 250 1.99 -29.90 -14.80
C VAL A 250 3.07 -29.75 -13.73
N SER A 251 2.69 -29.34 -12.52
CA SER A 251 3.62 -29.10 -11.42
C SER A 251 4.37 -30.36 -10.98
N VAL A 252 3.67 -31.50 -10.88
CA VAL A 252 4.30 -32.81 -10.58
C VAL A 252 5.29 -33.21 -11.67
N TYR A 253 4.96 -32.99 -12.94
CA TYR A 253 5.86 -33.30 -14.04
C TYR A 253 7.11 -32.40 -14.01
N MET A 254 6.94 -31.09 -13.83
CA MET A 254 8.06 -30.15 -13.66
C MET A 254 8.94 -30.54 -12.46
N GLN A 255 8.35 -30.97 -11.35
CA GLN A 255 9.10 -31.45 -10.20
C GLN A 255 9.92 -32.71 -10.53
N GLY A 256 9.36 -33.68 -11.26
CA GLY A 256 10.09 -34.89 -11.66
C GLY A 256 11.32 -34.59 -12.54
N LEU A 257 11.23 -33.58 -13.42
CA LEU A 257 12.38 -33.08 -14.17
C LEU A 257 13.43 -32.47 -13.25
N VAL A 258 13.00 -31.68 -12.28
CA VAL A 258 13.90 -31.02 -11.32
C VAL A 258 14.60 -32.03 -10.42
N ASP A 259 13.90 -33.07 -9.97
CA ASP A 259 14.45 -34.18 -9.18
C ASP A 259 15.50 -35.00 -9.95
N SER A 260 15.46 -34.93 -11.29
CA SER A 260 16.46 -35.55 -12.17
C SER A 260 17.76 -34.74 -12.28
N GLY A 261 17.87 -33.62 -11.55
CA GLY A 261 19.06 -32.75 -11.55
C GLY A 261 19.27 -32.00 -12.86
N LEU A 262 20.53 -31.68 -13.17
CA LEU A 262 20.89 -30.89 -14.36
C LEU A 262 20.29 -31.42 -15.68
N PRO A 263 20.27 -32.74 -15.98
CA PRO A 263 19.64 -33.25 -17.21
C PRO A 263 18.15 -32.91 -17.34
N GLY A 264 17.38 -33.04 -16.25
CA GLY A 264 15.97 -32.71 -16.29
C GLY A 264 15.71 -31.19 -16.30
N LEU A 265 16.59 -30.40 -15.66
CA LEU A 265 16.54 -28.94 -15.76
C LEU A 265 16.88 -28.46 -17.18
N GLN A 266 17.83 -29.11 -17.86
CA GLN A 266 18.12 -28.88 -19.28
C GLN A 266 16.91 -29.16 -20.15
N GLN A 267 16.23 -30.30 -19.92
CA GLN A 267 14.99 -30.62 -20.62
C GLN A 267 13.92 -29.56 -20.37
N LEU A 268 13.70 -29.17 -19.10
CA LEU A 268 12.72 -28.15 -18.75
C LEU A 268 13.01 -26.81 -19.47
N PHE A 269 14.26 -26.35 -19.45
CA PHE A 269 14.65 -25.10 -20.09
C PHE A 269 14.49 -25.17 -21.61
N GLN A 270 14.78 -26.33 -22.22
CA GLN A 270 14.54 -26.56 -23.65
C GLN A 270 13.04 -26.54 -23.97
N ASN A 271 12.19 -27.20 -23.16
CA ASN A 271 10.74 -27.20 -23.34
C ASN A 271 10.16 -25.78 -23.34
N PHE A 272 10.65 -24.90 -22.46
CA PHE A 272 10.17 -23.53 -22.35
C PHE A 272 10.95 -22.51 -23.20
N SER A 273 11.90 -22.97 -24.04
CA SER A 273 12.82 -22.10 -24.77
C SER A 273 13.45 -21.01 -23.87
N ALA A 274 13.96 -21.40 -22.70
CA ALA A 274 14.51 -20.48 -21.72
C ALA A 274 15.83 -19.83 -22.21
N CYS A 275 16.08 -18.58 -21.83
CA CYS A 275 17.28 -17.84 -22.26
C CYS A 275 18.54 -18.24 -21.50
N GLU A 276 18.38 -18.63 -20.24
CA GLU A 276 19.51 -18.83 -19.32
C GLU A 276 20.08 -20.25 -19.39
N ASN A 277 21.31 -20.42 -18.90
CA ASN A 277 21.94 -21.73 -18.85
C ASN A 277 21.44 -22.49 -17.61
N PRO A 278 20.82 -23.68 -17.76
CA PRO A 278 20.31 -24.46 -16.63
C PRO A 278 21.41 -24.84 -15.62
N ALA A 279 22.68 -24.89 -16.03
CA ALA A 279 23.80 -25.14 -15.12
C ALA A 279 23.95 -24.07 -14.03
N ASP A 280 23.53 -22.82 -14.31
CA ASP A 280 23.62 -21.70 -13.36
C ASP A 280 22.63 -21.86 -12.19
N PHE A 281 21.60 -22.69 -12.36
CA PHE A 281 20.53 -22.89 -11.37
C PHE A 281 20.66 -24.20 -10.61
N ALA A 282 21.20 -25.24 -11.25
CA ALA A 282 21.24 -26.60 -10.70
C ALA A 282 22.10 -26.74 -9.43
N GLY A 283 23.01 -25.79 -9.17
CA GLY A 283 23.90 -25.79 -8.02
C GLY A 283 23.29 -25.27 -6.71
N ASP A 284 22.20 -24.50 -6.78
CA ASP A 284 21.53 -23.90 -5.62
C ASP A 284 20.01 -24.19 -5.65
N PRO A 285 19.46 -24.87 -4.62
CA PRO A 285 18.03 -25.16 -4.54
C PRO A 285 17.11 -23.93 -4.60
N PHE A 286 17.56 -22.77 -4.12
CA PHE A 286 16.77 -21.54 -4.20
C PHE A 286 16.72 -21.00 -5.64
N ASP A 287 17.82 -21.06 -6.38
CA ASP A 287 17.85 -20.62 -7.77
C ASP A 287 17.04 -21.58 -8.64
N THR A 288 17.18 -22.89 -8.42
CA THR A 288 16.31 -23.89 -9.01
C THR A 288 14.82 -23.59 -8.71
N PHE A 289 14.46 -23.35 -7.45
CA PHE A 289 13.09 -22.99 -7.07
C PHE A 289 12.58 -21.74 -7.79
N LEU A 290 13.41 -20.70 -7.88
CA LEU A 290 13.05 -19.45 -8.53
C LEU A 290 12.80 -19.66 -10.03
N ALA A 291 13.67 -20.37 -10.73
CA ALA A 291 13.50 -20.65 -12.15
C ALA A 291 12.14 -21.30 -12.41
N ILE A 292 11.80 -22.31 -11.61
CA ILE A 292 10.53 -23.01 -11.79
C ILE A 292 9.34 -22.14 -11.32
N SER A 293 9.51 -21.32 -10.30
CA SER A 293 8.49 -20.35 -9.86
C SER A 293 8.21 -19.29 -10.91
N ASN A 294 9.23 -18.88 -11.68
CA ASN A 294 9.07 -17.96 -12.80
C ASN A 294 8.36 -18.60 -13.98
N LEU A 295 8.50 -19.91 -14.17
CA LEU A 295 7.62 -20.66 -15.06
C LEU A 295 6.21 -20.70 -14.47
N ALA A 296 6.03 -21.11 -13.22
CA ALA A 296 4.71 -21.16 -12.57
C ALA A 296 3.95 -19.82 -12.55
N ARG A 297 4.65 -18.67 -12.60
CA ARG A 297 4.06 -17.34 -12.45
C ARG A 297 2.97 -17.02 -13.46
N TYR A 298 2.95 -17.67 -14.63
CA TYR A 298 2.01 -17.31 -15.70
C TYR A 298 0.58 -17.76 -15.39
N TYR A 299 0.37 -19.03 -14.99
CA TYR A 299 -0.97 -19.45 -14.57
C TYR A 299 -1.40 -18.81 -13.25
N VAL A 300 -0.45 -18.55 -12.34
CA VAL A 300 -0.71 -17.78 -11.12
C VAL A 300 -1.09 -16.33 -11.47
N GLY A 301 -0.46 -15.76 -12.49
CA GLY A 301 -0.75 -14.42 -13.01
C GLY A 301 -2.14 -14.30 -13.59
N PHE A 302 -2.60 -15.29 -14.37
CA PHE A 302 -3.98 -15.31 -14.87
C PHE A 302 -5.01 -15.37 -13.74
N VAL A 303 -4.71 -16.05 -12.65
CA VAL A 303 -5.57 -16.04 -11.45
C VAL A 303 -5.51 -14.69 -10.75
N GLN A 304 -4.29 -14.20 -10.46
CA GLN A 304 -4.10 -12.95 -9.75
C GLN A 304 -4.74 -11.79 -10.50
N TYR A 305 -4.67 -11.72 -11.82
CA TYR A 305 -5.19 -10.60 -12.61
C TYR A 305 -6.48 -10.92 -13.37
N ASN A 306 -7.24 -11.94 -12.94
CA ASN A 306 -8.44 -12.36 -13.66
C ASN A 306 -9.48 -11.23 -13.75
N ILE A 307 -9.99 -11.00 -14.95
CA ILE A 307 -11.10 -10.07 -15.21
C ILE A 307 -12.10 -10.79 -16.13
N PRO A 308 -13.31 -11.12 -15.65
CA PRO A 308 -14.39 -11.61 -16.50
C PRO A 308 -14.57 -10.75 -17.76
N GLY A 309 -14.72 -11.39 -18.92
CA GLY A 309 -14.84 -10.72 -20.22
C GLY A 309 -13.52 -10.51 -20.98
N ARG A 310 -12.36 -10.68 -20.33
CA ARG A 310 -11.04 -10.72 -21.04
C ARG A 310 -10.58 -12.13 -21.41
N GLU A 311 -11.27 -13.14 -20.88
CA GLU A 311 -11.13 -14.57 -21.19
C GLU A 311 -9.75 -15.21 -21.03
N GLU A 312 -8.73 -14.53 -20.49
CA GLU A 312 -7.37 -15.07 -20.32
C GLU A 312 -7.35 -16.36 -19.50
N LEU A 313 -7.88 -16.31 -18.26
CA LEU A 313 -7.90 -17.47 -17.36
C LEU A 313 -8.86 -18.57 -17.86
N SER A 314 -10.02 -18.20 -18.40
CA SER A 314 -10.99 -19.19 -18.91
C SER A 314 -10.47 -19.88 -20.16
N SER A 315 -9.80 -19.16 -21.07
CA SER A 315 -9.19 -19.73 -22.28
C SER A 315 -8.01 -20.62 -21.92
N PHE A 316 -7.16 -20.18 -20.99
CA PHE A 316 -6.07 -20.99 -20.45
C PHE A 316 -6.60 -22.30 -19.85
N CYS A 317 -7.56 -22.21 -18.92
CA CYS A 317 -8.14 -23.38 -18.28
C CYS A 317 -8.90 -24.27 -19.27
N SER A 318 -9.57 -23.72 -20.27
CA SER A 318 -10.22 -24.53 -21.31
C SER A 318 -9.20 -25.26 -22.17
N SER A 319 -8.08 -24.61 -22.51
CA SER A 319 -7.02 -25.21 -23.33
C SER A 319 -6.32 -26.35 -22.61
N ILE A 320 -5.96 -26.16 -21.33
CA ILE A 320 -5.30 -27.21 -20.54
C ILE A 320 -6.23 -28.37 -20.15
N LEU A 321 -7.55 -28.14 -20.18
CA LEU A 321 -8.57 -29.16 -19.93
C LEU A 321 -9.05 -29.87 -21.20
N ASN A 322 -8.94 -29.23 -22.37
CA ASN A 322 -9.29 -29.81 -23.67
C ASN A 322 -8.19 -30.75 -24.17
N VAL A 323 -7.69 -31.60 -23.28
CA VAL A 323 -6.92 -32.78 -23.62
C VAL A 323 -7.93 -33.81 -24.08
N PRO A 324 -7.90 -34.30 -25.33
CA PRO A 324 -8.68 -35.46 -25.75
C PRO A 324 -8.59 -36.51 -24.64
N SER A 325 -9.72 -37.08 -24.24
CA SER A 325 -9.80 -38.07 -23.17
C SER A 325 -8.64 -39.08 -23.28
N ALA A 326 -8.17 -39.64 -22.17
CA ALA A 326 -7.07 -40.60 -22.06
C ALA A 326 -7.07 -41.82 -23.02
N ALA A 327 -8.04 -41.90 -23.94
CA ALA A 327 -8.15 -42.80 -25.07
C ALA A 327 -7.29 -42.45 -26.30
N ASP A 328 -6.73 -41.24 -26.42
CA ASP A 328 -5.80 -40.87 -27.52
C ASP A 328 -4.37 -40.63 -26.99
N PRO A 329 -3.43 -41.58 -27.19
CA PRO A 329 -2.03 -41.43 -26.78
C PRO A 329 -1.25 -40.35 -27.56
N SER A 330 -1.81 -39.82 -28.66
CA SER A 330 -1.19 -38.75 -29.45
C SER A 330 -1.61 -37.34 -29.00
N ALA A 331 -2.56 -37.25 -28.07
CA ALA A 331 -2.98 -36.00 -27.46
C ALA A 331 -1.88 -35.39 -26.58
N PRO A 332 -1.64 -34.06 -26.65
CA PRO A 332 -0.69 -33.42 -25.75
C PRO A 332 -1.13 -33.54 -24.29
N THR A 333 -0.18 -33.80 -23.42
CA THR A 333 -0.36 -33.77 -21.97
C THR A 333 -0.64 -32.34 -21.47
N PRO A 334 -1.20 -32.15 -20.26
CA PRO A 334 -1.34 -30.82 -19.66
C PRO A 334 -0.04 -30.01 -19.63
N PHE A 335 1.11 -30.68 -19.47
CA PHE A 335 2.42 -30.03 -19.51
C PHE A 335 2.77 -29.52 -20.91
N GLU A 336 2.57 -30.34 -21.95
CA GLU A 336 2.83 -29.93 -23.34
C GLU A 336 1.88 -28.82 -23.79
N TYR A 337 0.61 -28.87 -23.39
CA TYR A 337 -0.33 -27.75 -23.62
C TYR A 337 0.12 -26.48 -22.91
N TYR A 338 0.61 -26.60 -21.69
CA TYR A 338 1.10 -25.44 -20.95
C TYR A 338 2.31 -24.80 -21.67
N VAL A 339 3.25 -25.61 -22.15
CA VAL A 339 4.38 -25.15 -22.97
C VAL A 339 3.91 -24.46 -24.25
N GLN A 340 2.99 -25.06 -25.00
CA GLN A 340 2.46 -24.47 -26.25
C GLN A 340 1.74 -23.14 -26.02
N PHE A 341 0.85 -23.09 -25.01
CA PHE A 341 0.16 -21.86 -24.64
C PHE A 341 1.16 -20.78 -24.25
N PHE A 342 2.20 -21.17 -23.53
CA PHE A 342 3.23 -20.28 -23.06
C PHE A 342 4.06 -19.65 -24.18
N GLU A 343 4.47 -20.46 -25.16
CA GLU A 343 5.16 -19.98 -26.38
C GLU A 343 4.32 -18.94 -27.13
N LEU A 344 3.03 -19.22 -27.34
CA LEU A 344 2.11 -18.29 -28.00
C LEU A 344 1.97 -16.97 -27.21
N TYR A 345 1.80 -17.07 -25.90
CA TYR A 345 1.67 -15.89 -25.03
C TYR A 345 2.90 -14.99 -25.13
N VAL A 346 4.10 -15.56 -25.09
CA VAL A 346 5.34 -14.77 -25.20
C VAL A 346 5.55 -14.18 -26.59
N GLN A 347 5.23 -14.91 -27.66
CA GLN A 347 5.29 -14.37 -29.02
C GLN A 347 4.41 -13.12 -29.17
N MET A 348 3.17 -13.20 -28.66
CA MET A 348 2.23 -12.08 -28.66
C MET A 348 2.74 -10.88 -27.85
N MET A 349 3.25 -11.12 -26.65
CA MET A 349 3.67 -10.05 -25.73
C MET A 349 5.00 -9.41 -26.14
N SER A 350 5.90 -10.15 -26.80
CA SER A 350 7.20 -9.64 -27.23
C SER A 350 7.18 -8.99 -28.62
N GLN A 351 6.02 -8.88 -29.28
CA GLN A 351 5.92 -8.45 -30.68
C GLN A 351 6.88 -9.24 -31.61
N ASN A 352 7.06 -10.53 -31.34
CA ASN A 352 8.01 -11.42 -32.03
C ASN A 352 9.51 -11.03 -31.90
N SER A 353 9.88 -10.18 -30.95
CA SER A 353 11.28 -9.74 -30.76
C SER A 353 12.10 -10.64 -29.84
N GLN A 354 11.48 -11.41 -28.95
CA GLN A 354 12.17 -12.38 -28.08
C GLN A 354 12.13 -13.79 -28.67
N GLN A 355 13.32 -14.39 -28.81
CA GLN A 355 13.51 -15.78 -29.27
C GLN A 355 13.50 -16.79 -28.11
N CYS A 356 13.61 -16.32 -26.87
CA CYS A 356 13.69 -17.14 -25.67
C CYS A 356 13.04 -16.41 -24.49
N ILE A 357 12.80 -17.16 -23.40
CA ILE A 357 12.09 -16.68 -22.23
C ILE A 357 13.05 -16.60 -21.06
N SER A 358 13.11 -15.42 -20.42
CA SER A 358 13.88 -15.29 -19.20
C SER A 358 13.16 -15.98 -18.05
N VAL A 359 13.78 -17.04 -17.52
CA VAL A 359 13.36 -17.69 -16.25
C VAL A 359 14.08 -17.06 -15.05
N PHE A 360 14.92 -16.06 -15.31
CA PHE A 360 15.69 -15.33 -14.32
C PHE A 360 15.14 -13.92 -14.08
N GLN A 361 14.47 -13.76 -12.95
CA GLN A 361 14.25 -12.46 -12.32
C GLN A 361 14.55 -12.60 -10.83
N SER A 362 15.82 -12.51 -10.44
CA SER A 362 16.21 -12.55 -9.02
C SER A 362 17.38 -11.65 -8.65
N TYR A 363 17.48 -11.47 -7.33
CA TYR A 363 18.62 -11.21 -6.45
C TYR A 363 20.07 -11.27 -6.98
N GLU A 364 20.38 -12.01 -8.05
CA GLU A 364 21.71 -12.05 -8.65
C GLU A 364 21.85 -11.12 -9.87
N THR A 365 20.76 -10.78 -10.57
CA THR A 365 20.76 -9.61 -11.48
C THR A 365 21.05 -8.32 -10.73
N LEU A 366 20.85 -8.33 -9.41
CA LEU A 366 21.18 -7.26 -8.49
C LEU A 366 22.66 -7.24 -8.11
N ALA A 367 23.36 -8.38 -8.23
CA ALA A 367 24.76 -8.53 -7.81
C ALA A 367 25.72 -7.50 -8.43
N PRO A 368 25.63 -7.19 -9.74
CA PRO A 368 26.48 -6.18 -10.37
C PRO A 368 26.19 -4.75 -9.91
N TYR A 369 25.02 -4.49 -9.32
CA TYR A 369 24.59 -3.16 -8.90
C TYR A 369 24.92 -2.85 -7.44
N TYR A 370 25.37 -3.83 -6.65
CA TYR A 370 25.86 -3.58 -5.29
C TYR A 370 27.10 -2.71 -5.29
N ASN A 371 27.10 -1.69 -4.43
CA ASN A 371 28.13 -0.66 -4.38
C ASN A 371 28.38 0.05 -5.72
N SER A 372 27.52 -0.14 -6.73
CA SER A 372 27.63 0.60 -7.97
C SER A 372 27.28 2.06 -7.71
N THR A 373 28.09 2.95 -8.27
CA THR A 373 27.81 4.40 -8.26
C THR A 373 26.94 4.81 -9.46
N VAL A 374 26.44 3.84 -10.22
CA VAL A 374 25.71 4.05 -11.46
C VAL A 374 24.23 4.22 -11.12
N THR A 375 23.56 5.14 -11.81
CA THR A 375 22.10 5.27 -11.75
C THR A 375 21.46 3.93 -12.11
N LEU A 376 20.68 3.38 -11.19
CA LEU A 376 19.94 2.14 -11.43
C LEU A 376 18.91 2.37 -12.54
N PRO A 377 18.80 1.46 -13.51
CA PRO A 377 17.61 1.39 -14.35
C PRO A 377 16.35 1.29 -13.46
N SER A 378 15.26 1.93 -13.86
CA SER A 378 14.03 2.00 -13.06
C SER A 378 13.53 0.62 -12.61
N ASP A 379 13.52 -0.37 -13.50
CA ASP A 379 13.06 -1.73 -13.17
C ASP A 379 13.96 -2.44 -12.15
N VAL A 380 15.27 -2.17 -12.20
CA VAL A 380 16.23 -2.69 -11.23
C VAL A 380 16.00 -2.02 -9.88
N ALA A 381 15.85 -0.68 -9.85
CA ALA A 381 15.54 0.07 -8.64
C ALA A 381 14.22 -0.42 -8.00
N ASN A 382 13.16 -0.60 -8.79
CA ASN A 382 11.87 -1.09 -8.32
C ASN A 382 12.01 -2.49 -7.66
N THR A 383 12.81 -3.37 -8.27
CA THR A 383 13.09 -4.72 -7.74
C THR A 383 13.82 -4.65 -6.40
N PHE A 384 14.88 -3.84 -6.29
CA PHE A 384 15.59 -3.60 -5.04
C PHE A 384 14.67 -3.06 -3.95
N SER A 385 13.91 -2.02 -4.28
CA SER A 385 13.03 -1.35 -3.33
C SER A 385 11.97 -2.31 -2.78
N TRP A 386 11.33 -3.09 -3.65
CA TRP A 386 10.34 -4.05 -3.18
C TRP A 386 10.95 -5.18 -2.36
N LEU A 387 12.13 -5.65 -2.75
CA LEU A 387 12.87 -6.63 -1.96
C LEU A 387 13.19 -6.08 -0.56
N TRP A 388 13.72 -4.86 -0.48
CA TRP A 388 14.01 -4.22 0.79
C TRP A 388 12.79 -4.20 1.71
N GLN A 389 11.62 -3.81 1.19
CA GLN A 389 10.39 -3.74 1.97
C GLN A 389 9.91 -5.11 2.45
N LYS A 390 10.09 -6.16 1.63
CA LYS A 390 9.84 -7.54 2.06
C LYS A 390 10.79 -7.99 3.16
N ALA A 391 12.08 -7.70 3.02
CA ALA A 391 13.12 -8.11 3.97
C ALA A 391 13.03 -7.37 5.31
N THR A 392 12.55 -6.12 5.30
CA THR A 392 12.51 -5.26 6.50
C THR A 392 11.14 -5.20 7.18
N THR A 393 10.06 -5.12 6.38
CA THR A 393 8.75 -4.69 6.88
C THR A 393 7.71 -5.81 6.79
N PHE A 394 7.51 -6.37 5.60
CA PHE A 394 6.29 -7.14 5.32
C PHE A 394 6.45 -8.66 5.27
N GLY A 395 7.65 -9.17 5.02
CA GLY A 395 7.86 -10.58 4.71
C GLY A 395 7.33 -10.90 3.30
N PHE A 396 6.02 -11.01 3.15
CA PHE A 396 5.27 -11.31 1.91
C PHE A 396 5.97 -12.34 0.99
N MET A 397 6.61 -13.35 1.57
CA MET A 397 7.30 -14.38 0.79
C MET A 397 6.26 -15.43 0.39
N LYS A 398 6.03 -15.56 -0.92
CA LYS A 398 5.11 -16.55 -1.48
C LYS A 398 5.75 -17.93 -1.37
N THR A 399 5.30 -18.71 -0.39
CA THR A 399 5.92 -19.98 0.01
C THR A 399 5.10 -21.19 -0.40
N SER A 400 5.73 -22.38 -0.43
CA SER A 400 5.09 -23.64 -0.83
C SER A 400 4.69 -24.57 0.31
N GLY A 401 4.79 -24.13 1.57
CA GLY A 401 4.65 -24.98 2.77
C GLY A 401 3.26 -25.55 3.09
N SER A 402 2.27 -25.45 2.21
CA SER A 402 0.93 -26.02 2.42
C SER A 402 0.79 -27.34 1.64
N PRO A 403 0.22 -28.41 2.23
CA PRO A 403 -0.07 -29.65 1.50
C PRO A 403 -1.07 -29.47 0.34
N ALA A 404 -1.88 -28.40 0.38
CA ALA A 404 -2.80 -28.05 -0.69
C ALA A 404 -2.12 -27.28 -1.83
N ASN A 405 -0.86 -26.86 -1.64
CA ASN A 405 -0.12 -26.12 -2.63
C ASN A 405 0.65 -27.05 -3.58
N TYR A 406 0.17 -27.10 -4.82
CA TYR A 406 0.86 -27.68 -5.95
C TYR A 406 1.10 -26.66 -7.07
N LEU A 407 0.95 -25.35 -6.80
CA LEU A 407 1.28 -24.29 -7.77
C LEU A 407 2.78 -24.01 -7.85
N TYR A 408 3.51 -24.41 -6.81
CA TYR A 408 4.95 -24.36 -6.83
C TYR A 408 5.44 -25.80 -6.67
N PRO A 409 6.47 -26.21 -7.43
CA PRO A 409 7.11 -27.51 -7.25
C PRO A 409 7.56 -27.70 -5.79
N SER A 410 7.65 -28.96 -5.35
CA SER A 410 7.91 -29.38 -3.98
C SER A 410 9.31 -29.07 -3.42
N ILE A 411 10.20 -28.42 -4.18
CA ILE A 411 11.35 -27.72 -3.56
C ILE A 411 10.76 -26.67 -2.63
N LEU A 412 10.82 -26.98 -1.33
CA LEU A 412 10.16 -26.25 -0.25
C LEU A 412 10.71 -24.83 -0.15
N ALA A 413 10.20 -23.91 -0.95
CA ALA A 413 10.36 -22.50 -0.67
C ALA A 413 9.63 -22.18 0.62
N ASN A 414 10.44 -22.05 1.66
CA ASN A 414 10.04 -21.59 2.96
C ASN A 414 10.57 -20.17 3.16
N ALA A 415 10.03 -19.50 4.18
CA ALA A 415 10.42 -18.14 4.50
C ALA A 415 11.93 -17.99 4.79
N GLU A 416 12.59 -19.03 5.32
CA GLU A 416 14.02 -19.00 5.65
C GLU A 416 14.89 -18.89 4.40
N MET A 417 14.56 -19.63 3.33
CA MET A 417 15.30 -19.55 2.07
C MET A 417 15.23 -18.13 1.47
N PHE A 418 14.04 -17.53 1.44
CA PHE A 418 13.87 -16.15 0.99
C PHE A 418 14.62 -15.14 1.87
N ALA A 419 14.61 -15.33 3.19
CA ALA A 419 15.33 -14.49 4.13
C ALA A 419 16.85 -14.56 3.93
N LYS A 420 17.40 -15.77 3.78
CA LYS A 420 18.82 -15.99 3.46
C LYS A 420 19.20 -15.35 2.13
N ARG A 421 18.38 -15.51 1.08
CA ARG A 421 18.66 -14.85 -0.21
C ARG A 421 18.58 -13.33 -0.10
N SER A 422 17.65 -12.80 0.69
CA SER A 422 17.59 -11.35 0.98
C SER A 422 18.85 -10.87 1.71
N ALA A 423 19.37 -11.63 2.66
CA ALA A 423 20.61 -11.32 3.37
C ALA A 423 21.84 -11.35 2.46
N TYR A 424 21.90 -12.34 1.58
CA TYR A 424 22.94 -12.46 0.56
C TYR A 424 22.92 -11.26 -0.38
N ALA A 425 21.75 -10.96 -0.92
CA ALA A 425 21.52 -9.82 -1.80
C ALA A 425 21.93 -8.53 -1.10
N TRP A 426 21.34 -8.18 0.04
CA TRP A 426 21.66 -6.91 0.70
C TRP A 426 23.03 -6.85 1.39
N HIS A 427 23.85 -7.91 1.30
CA HIS A 427 25.08 -8.07 2.07
C HIS A 427 24.87 -7.77 3.56
N PHE A 428 23.71 -8.17 4.09
CA PHE A 428 23.27 -7.82 5.43
C PHE A 428 22.78 -9.06 6.18
N PRO A 429 23.65 -9.73 6.96
CA PRO A 429 23.35 -11.00 7.61
C PRO A 429 22.09 -10.99 8.47
N SER A 430 21.73 -9.85 9.07
CA SER A 430 20.54 -9.71 9.90
C SER A 430 19.23 -9.96 9.15
N PHE A 431 19.19 -9.86 7.81
CA PHE A 431 18.00 -10.24 7.04
C PHE A 431 17.76 -11.74 6.99
N ALA A 432 18.72 -12.58 7.38
CA ALA A 432 18.58 -14.04 7.33
C ALA A 432 17.51 -14.57 8.30
N SER A 433 17.10 -13.78 9.31
CA SER A 433 15.98 -14.10 10.20
C SER A 433 14.60 -13.75 9.62
N GLY A 434 14.56 -13.10 8.46
CA GLY A 434 13.33 -12.54 7.88
C GLY A 434 12.88 -11.24 8.56
N ALA A 435 11.82 -10.63 8.02
CA ALA A 435 11.27 -9.40 8.56
C ALA A 435 10.62 -9.63 9.94
N ASN A 436 10.65 -8.62 10.81
CA ASN A 436 9.93 -8.67 12.08
C ASN A 436 8.43 -8.36 11.86
N THR A 437 7.72 -9.27 11.21
CA THR A 437 6.31 -9.07 10.82
C THR A 437 5.37 -8.95 12.02
N ALA A 438 5.73 -9.54 13.17
CA ALA A 438 4.98 -9.36 14.41
C ALA A 438 5.00 -7.90 14.88
N ALA A 439 6.17 -7.26 14.87
CA ALA A 439 6.29 -5.84 15.19
C ALA A 439 5.54 -4.97 14.16
N THR A 440 5.64 -5.28 12.87
CA THR A 440 4.89 -4.59 11.80
C THR A 440 3.38 -4.69 12.03
N ASN A 441 2.86 -5.87 12.35
CA ASN A 441 1.45 -6.11 12.61
C ASN A 441 0.96 -5.37 13.86
N VAL A 442 1.76 -5.31 14.92
CA VAL A 442 1.43 -4.48 16.10
C VAL A 442 1.45 -3.00 15.76
N ARG A 443 2.44 -2.55 14.99
CA ARG A 443 2.63 -1.14 14.63
C ARG A 443 1.49 -0.62 13.76
N PHE A 444 1.07 -1.39 12.76
CA PHE A 444 0.06 -0.99 11.80
C PHE A 444 -1.31 -1.64 12.03
N GLY A 445 -1.48 -2.48 13.05
CA GLY A 445 -2.78 -3.06 13.42
C GLY A 445 -3.28 -4.21 12.56
N ASP A 446 -2.48 -4.76 11.65
CA ASP A 446 -2.80 -5.90 10.77
C ASP A 446 -4.19 -5.80 10.10
N ARG A 447 -4.96 -6.89 10.04
CA ARG A 447 -6.38 -6.89 9.60
C ARG A 447 -7.32 -6.32 10.67
N LYS A 448 -6.84 -6.18 11.89
CA LYS A 448 -7.60 -5.73 13.07
C LYS A 448 -7.40 -4.25 13.32
N LEU A 449 -7.12 -3.45 12.30
CA LEU A 449 -7.00 -2.00 12.43
C LEU A 449 -8.29 -1.43 13.04
N SER A 450 -8.34 -1.34 14.37
CA SER A 450 -9.51 -0.95 15.16
C SER A 450 -9.88 0.52 14.95
N ASN A 451 -8.97 1.27 14.32
CA ASN A 451 -9.07 2.68 14.01
C ASN A 451 -9.36 2.95 12.52
N LEU A 452 -9.64 1.94 11.69
CA LEU A 452 -10.12 2.20 10.33
C LEU A 452 -11.48 2.86 10.41
N ASN A 453 -11.46 4.16 10.19
CA ASN A 453 -12.65 4.98 10.02
C ASN A 453 -12.64 5.61 8.64
N SER A 454 -13.79 5.62 7.98
CA SER A 454 -13.95 6.16 6.62
C SER A 454 -13.00 5.47 5.63
N VAL A 455 -13.01 4.13 5.62
CA VAL A 455 -12.22 3.33 4.67
C VAL A 455 -13.13 2.38 3.89
N LEU A 456 -12.98 2.37 2.57
CA LEU A 456 -13.59 1.40 1.68
C LEU A 456 -12.52 0.41 1.22
N ILE A 457 -12.65 -0.84 1.63
CA ILE A 457 -11.81 -1.95 1.20
C ILE A 457 -12.50 -2.65 0.03
N ILE A 458 -11.80 -2.79 -1.10
CA ILE A 458 -12.33 -3.42 -2.31
C ILE A 458 -11.44 -4.58 -2.68
N GLY A 459 -11.96 -5.79 -2.87
CA GLY A 459 -11.13 -6.97 -3.11
C GLY A 459 -11.74 -7.99 -4.07
N GLY A 460 -10.90 -8.63 -4.86
CA GLY A 460 -11.32 -9.72 -5.74
C GLY A 460 -11.36 -11.05 -4.99
N LYS A 461 -12.38 -11.88 -5.22
CA LYS A 461 -12.43 -13.21 -4.60
C LYS A 461 -11.33 -14.13 -5.16
N TYR A 462 -10.91 -13.93 -6.42
CA TYR A 462 -9.84 -14.72 -7.04
C TYR A 462 -8.46 -14.21 -6.70
N ASP A 463 -8.34 -12.95 -6.27
CA ASP A 463 -7.08 -12.36 -5.84
C ASP A 463 -6.43 -13.17 -4.70
N PRO A 464 -5.25 -13.77 -4.91
CA PRO A 464 -4.50 -14.45 -3.87
C PRO A 464 -4.14 -13.55 -2.67
N TRP A 465 -3.93 -12.24 -2.88
CA TRP A 465 -3.56 -11.28 -1.84
C TRP A 465 -4.71 -10.98 -0.87
N GLN A 466 -5.96 -11.24 -1.27
CA GLN A 466 -7.11 -11.13 -0.40
C GLN A 466 -6.98 -12.01 0.86
N SER A 467 -6.14 -13.05 0.80
CA SER A 467 -5.78 -13.87 1.96
C SER A 467 -5.07 -13.11 3.07
N LEU A 468 -4.51 -11.90 2.86
CA LEU A 468 -3.89 -11.03 3.88
C LEU A 468 -4.70 -9.76 4.18
N SER A 469 -5.89 -9.64 3.57
CA SER A 469 -6.77 -8.48 3.74
C SER A 469 -7.98 -8.80 4.63
N VAL A 470 -8.82 -7.79 4.86
CA VAL A 470 -10.10 -7.90 5.54
C VAL A 470 -11.13 -8.48 4.58
N SER A 471 -11.86 -9.51 5.00
CA SER A 471 -12.87 -10.20 4.17
C SER A 471 -14.31 -9.79 4.47
N SER A 472 -14.55 -9.05 5.55
CA SER A 472 -15.90 -8.63 5.97
C SER A 472 -15.84 -7.37 6.82
N SER A 473 -16.84 -6.51 6.69
CA SER A 473 -16.98 -5.31 7.53
C SER A 473 -17.08 -5.71 9.01
N PHE A 474 -16.29 -5.07 9.85
CA PHE A 474 -16.26 -5.33 11.30
C PHE A 474 -16.61 -4.08 12.14
N ASN A 475 -16.84 -2.94 11.50
CA ASN A 475 -17.40 -1.73 12.11
C ASN A 475 -18.20 -0.93 11.06
N ASN A 476 -19.02 0.03 11.50
CA ASN A 476 -19.80 0.89 10.60
C ASN A 476 -18.94 1.89 9.79
N CYS A 477 -17.66 2.00 10.13
CA CYS A 477 -16.73 2.95 9.54
C CYS A 477 -15.83 2.36 8.44
N THR A 478 -15.84 1.04 8.27
CA THR A 478 -15.07 0.30 7.28
C THR A 478 -16.03 -0.50 6.43
N GLN A 479 -16.17 -0.09 5.18
CA GLN A 479 -16.97 -0.80 4.20
C GLN A 479 -16.08 -1.79 3.46
N VAL A 480 -16.56 -3.00 3.23
CA VAL A 480 -15.83 -4.03 2.50
C VAL A 480 -16.68 -4.49 1.32
N ALA A 481 -16.13 -4.39 0.11
CA ALA A 481 -16.75 -4.85 -1.13
C ALA A 481 -15.87 -5.94 -1.75
N ILE A 482 -16.23 -7.22 -1.52
CA ILE A 482 -15.58 -8.37 -2.15
C ILE A 482 -16.46 -8.90 -3.28
N TYR A 483 -15.90 -9.08 -4.46
CA TYR A 483 -16.65 -9.45 -5.66
C TYR A 483 -16.09 -10.74 -6.28
N ASP A 484 -17.00 -11.56 -6.81
CA ASP A 484 -16.67 -12.90 -7.28
C ASP A 484 -15.95 -12.86 -8.64
N ARG A 485 -15.09 -13.85 -8.90
CA ARG A 485 -14.34 -14.05 -10.14
C ARG A 485 -13.25 -13.05 -10.48
N TYR A 486 -13.22 -11.86 -9.91
CA TYR A 486 -12.17 -10.90 -10.23
C TYR A 486 -10.92 -11.09 -9.36
N GLY A 487 -9.80 -10.70 -9.95
CA GLY A 487 -8.49 -10.68 -9.32
C GLY A 487 -8.12 -9.33 -8.70
N HIS A 488 -6.83 -9.18 -8.53
CA HIS A 488 -6.09 -8.09 -7.95
C HIS A 488 -6.30 -6.78 -8.72
N CYS A 489 -6.65 -5.72 -8.00
CA CYS A 489 -6.80 -4.37 -8.54
C CYS A 489 -7.75 -4.22 -9.73
N ALA A 490 -8.66 -5.17 -9.95
CA ALA A 490 -9.41 -5.21 -11.21
C ALA A 490 -10.24 -3.94 -11.48
N MET A 491 -10.61 -3.19 -10.44
CA MET A 491 -11.28 -1.89 -10.56
C MET A 491 -10.51 -0.87 -11.41
N TYR A 492 -9.17 -0.92 -11.47
CA TYR A 492 -8.37 -0.07 -12.34
C TYR A 492 -8.38 -0.48 -13.82
N SER A 493 -8.87 -1.69 -14.11
CA SER A 493 -8.82 -2.28 -15.45
C SER A 493 -10.19 -2.44 -16.09
N VAL A 494 -11.25 -1.98 -15.43
CA VAL A 494 -12.63 -2.00 -15.93
C VAL A 494 -13.09 -0.59 -16.29
N ASP A 495 -13.89 -0.47 -17.34
CA ASP A 495 -14.47 0.82 -17.73
C ASP A 495 -15.79 1.04 -16.98
N ALA A 496 -15.75 1.88 -15.94
CA ALA A 496 -16.92 2.20 -15.13
C ALA A 496 -18.03 2.94 -15.91
N ARG A 497 -17.76 3.41 -17.14
CA ARG A 497 -18.77 4.04 -18.02
C ARG A 497 -19.70 3.00 -18.65
N ASN A 498 -19.25 1.75 -18.76
CA ASN A 498 -19.99 0.63 -19.36
C ASN A 498 -20.27 -0.48 -18.33
N PRO A 499 -21.02 -0.21 -17.25
CA PRO A 499 -21.23 -1.19 -16.17
C PRO A 499 -21.90 -2.49 -16.61
N SER A 500 -22.63 -2.48 -17.74
CA SER A 500 -23.25 -3.67 -18.32
C SER A 500 -22.25 -4.71 -18.83
N GLU A 501 -21.01 -4.31 -19.17
CA GLU A 501 -19.93 -5.23 -19.52
C GLU A 501 -19.37 -5.96 -18.30
N TYR A 502 -19.60 -5.41 -17.10
CA TYR A 502 -19.05 -5.89 -15.83
C TYR A 502 -20.16 -6.04 -14.77
N PRO A 503 -21.15 -6.93 -14.99
CA PRO A 503 -22.33 -7.02 -14.13
C PRO A 503 -22.00 -7.29 -12.65
N GLU A 504 -20.95 -8.05 -12.36
CA GLU A 504 -20.54 -8.30 -10.96
C GLU A 504 -19.84 -7.08 -10.31
N MET A 505 -19.34 -6.13 -11.10
CA MET A 505 -18.72 -4.88 -10.61
C MET A 505 -19.71 -3.76 -10.34
N VAL A 506 -20.96 -3.87 -10.80
CA VAL A 506 -21.99 -2.83 -10.60
C VAL A 506 -22.17 -2.48 -9.12
N SER A 507 -22.18 -3.50 -8.26
CA SER A 507 -22.28 -3.32 -6.80
C SER A 507 -21.06 -2.61 -6.22
N VAL A 508 -19.87 -2.86 -6.76
CA VAL A 508 -18.60 -2.25 -6.35
C VAL A 508 -18.55 -0.78 -6.76
N PHE A 509 -18.98 -0.45 -7.98
CA PHE A 509 -19.12 0.94 -8.43
C PHE A 509 -20.13 1.70 -7.55
N SER A 510 -21.24 1.06 -7.20
CA SER A 510 -22.26 1.64 -6.31
C SER A 510 -21.72 1.86 -4.90
N ALA A 511 -20.96 0.91 -4.35
CA ALA A 511 -20.32 1.04 -3.04
C ALA A 511 -19.27 2.16 -3.03
N PHE A 512 -18.47 2.26 -4.10
CA PHE A 512 -17.53 3.37 -4.26
C PHE A 512 -18.26 4.71 -4.32
N ASP A 513 -19.30 4.83 -5.13
CA ASP A 513 -20.08 6.06 -5.26
C ASP A 513 -20.70 6.50 -3.93
N ALA A 514 -21.31 5.56 -3.22
CA ALA A 514 -21.91 5.80 -1.91
C ALA A 514 -20.86 6.25 -0.90
N PHE A 515 -19.69 5.59 -0.87
CA PHE A 515 -18.60 5.92 0.02
C PHE A 515 -18.05 7.33 -0.26
N ILE A 516 -17.74 7.66 -1.52
CA ILE A 516 -17.20 8.98 -1.88
C ILE A 516 -18.22 10.07 -1.55
N ALA A 517 -19.51 9.87 -1.86
CA ALA A 517 -20.56 10.81 -1.50
C ALA A 517 -20.64 11.04 0.03
N GLN A 518 -20.54 9.97 0.81
CA GLN A 518 -20.56 10.03 2.27
C GLN A 518 -19.34 10.79 2.83
N VAL A 519 -18.15 10.56 2.27
CA VAL A 519 -16.93 11.27 2.68
C VAL A 519 -16.99 12.74 2.28
N ILE A 520 -17.50 13.07 1.08
CA ILE A 520 -17.70 14.46 0.66
C ILE A 520 -18.64 15.19 1.63
N GLN A 521 -19.75 14.55 2.01
CA GLN A 521 -20.78 15.16 2.85
C GLN A 521 -20.34 15.32 4.32
N TYR A 522 -19.71 14.29 4.90
CA TYR A 522 -19.49 14.21 6.35
C TYR A 522 -18.00 14.22 6.75
N GLY A 523 -17.08 14.19 5.78
CA GLY A 523 -15.65 14.07 6.02
C GLY A 523 -15.31 12.82 6.85
N ALA A 524 -14.35 12.98 7.76
CA ALA A 524 -13.94 11.93 8.70
C ALA A 524 -15.03 11.46 9.68
N LEU A 525 -16.17 12.16 9.79
CA LEU A 525 -17.32 11.77 10.62
C LEU A 525 -18.33 10.90 9.86
N SER A 526 -18.03 10.52 8.62
CA SER A 526 -18.92 9.74 7.76
C SER A 526 -19.50 8.50 8.44
N CYS A 527 -18.81 7.92 9.41
CA CYS A 527 -19.26 6.70 10.06
C CYS A 527 -20.08 6.85 11.36
N LEU A 528 -20.33 8.08 11.82
CA LEU A 528 -21.10 8.33 13.05
C LEU A 528 -22.61 8.47 12.81
N SER A 529 -23.05 8.38 11.56
CA SER A 529 -24.44 8.59 11.19
C SER A 529 -25.05 7.29 10.66
N ASN A 530 -26.10 6.81 11.33
CA ASN A 530 -27.06 5.85 10.77
C ASN A 530 -27.81 6.57 9.63
N VAL A 531 -27.17 6.75 8.47
CA VAL A 531 -27.79 7.42 7.32
C VAL A 531 -28.36 6.35 6.40
N PRO A 532 -29.66 6.42 6.04
CA PRO A 532 -30.21 5.57 5.00
C PRO A 532 -29.46 5.82 3.68
N SER A 533 -29.37 4.79 2.84
CA SER A 533 -28.86 4.88 1.47
C SER A 533 -29.38 6.15 0.76
N PRO A 534 -28.54 6.89 0.01
CA PRO A 534 -29.02 8.02 -0.77
C PRO A 534 -30.09 7.54 -1.75
N CYS A 535 -31.24 8.21 -1.76
CA CYS A 535 -32.30 7.97 -2.73
C CYS A 535 -31.72 7.99 -4.15
N PRO A 536 -32.11 7.05 -5.04
CA PRO A 536 -31.74 7.10 -6.44
C PRO A 536 -32.24 8.42 -7.04
N VAL A 537 -31.36 9.15 -7.72
CA VAL A 537 -31.71 10.32 -8.53
C VAL A 537 -32.37 9.83 -9.82
N VAL A 538 -33.50 9.15 -9.70
CA VAL A 538 -34.41 8.85 -10.80
C VAL A 538 -35.81 8.88 -10.18
N THR A 539 -36.62 9.82 -10.62
CA THR A 539 -37.97 10.19 -10.10
C THR A 539 -37.94 11.20 -8.94
N GLY A 540 -38.15 12.46 -9.28
CA GLY A 540 -38.30 13.54 -8.31
C GLY A 540 -39.62 13.39 -7.57
N GLN A 541 -39.57 12.96 -6.31
CA GLN A 541 -40.57 13.22 -5.29
C GLN A 541 -39.94 12.93 -3.92
N CYS A 542 -39.69 13.95 -3.11
CA CYS A 542 -39.45 13.80 -1.68
C CYS A 542 -40.54 14.60 -0.95
N MET A 543 -41.46 13.88 -0.29
CA MET A 543 -42.35 14.47 0.70
C MET A 543 -41.56 14.83 1.96
N GLN A 544 -41.75 16.05 2.44
CA GLN A 544 -41.27 16.53 3.73
C GLN A 544 -41.93 15.73 4.86
N ASN A 545 -41.16 15.31 5.85
CA ASN A 545 -41.67 15.10 7.20
C ASN A 545 -40.79 15.81 8.21
N SER A 546 -41.46 16.63 9.02
CA SER A 546 -40.96 17.40 10.15
C SER A 546 -40.76 16.51 11.37
N ASP A 547 -39.57 16.56 11.99
CA ASP A 547 -39.37 16.09 13.37
C ASP A 547 -38.54 17.13 14.13
N ASN A 548 -39.23 17.93 14.94
CA ASN A 548 -38.70 19.09 15.65
C ASN A 548 -38.24 18.81 17.10
N ASP A 549 -38.12 17.54 17.51
CA ASP A 549 -37.90 17.20 18.94
C ASP A 549 -36.47 16.77 19.31
N LYS A 550 -35.48 16.88 18.40
CA LYS A 550 -34.07 16.50 18.69
C LYS A 550 -33.09 17.67 18.85
N VAL A 551 -33.56 18.92 18.77
CA VAL A 551 -32.68 20.13 18.78
C VAL A 551 -32.28 20.57 20.20
N GLY A 552 -32.97 20.08 21.25
CA GLY A 552 -32.73 20.49 22.63
C GLY A 552 -31.45 19.90 23.27
N LEU A 553 -31.11 18.64 22.98
CA LEU A 553 -30.01 17.95 23.67
C LEU A 553 -28.63 18.27 23.08
N THR A 554 -28.55 18.46 21.77
CA THR A 554 -27.33 18.83 21.04
C THR A 554 -26.88 20.25 21.36
N SER A 555 -27.82 21.18 21.51
CA SER A 555 -27.53 22.58 21.86
C SER A 555 -26.94 22.72 23.27
N PHE A 556 -27.39 21.91 24.23
CA PHE A 556 -26.84 21.89 25.60
C PHE A 556 -25.41 21.34 25.67
N ILE A 557 -25.10 20.32 24.87
CA ILE A 557 -23.75 19.73 24.81
C ILE A 557 -22.76 20.71 24.16
N ILE A 558 -23.17 21.42 23.11
CA ILE A 558 -22.33 22.41 22.43
C ILE A 558 -21.98 23.58 23.35
N VAL A 559 -22.94 24.09 24.13
CA VAL A 559 -22.71 25.18 25.09
C VAL A 559 -21.80 24.72 26.25
N ALA A 560 -22.01 23.52 26.79
CA ALA A 560 -21.17 22.98 27.87
C ALA A 560 -19.72 22.72 27.44
N VAL A 561 -19.51 22.24 26.20
CA VAL A 561 -18.17 22.06 25.63
C VAL A 561 -17.50 23.41 25.36
N SER A 562 -18.25 24.42 24.89
CA SER A 562 -17.74 25.76 24.61
C SER A 562 -17.27 26.50 25.87
N LEU A 563 -18.04 26.42 26.97
CA LEU A 563 -17.63 26.98 28.26
C LEU A 563 -16.40 26.28 28.85
N SER A 564 -16.29 24.96 28.66
CA SER A 564 -15.14 24.18 29.15
C SER A 564 -13.85 24.52 28.38
N VAL A 565 -13.97 24.78 27.07
CA VAL A 565 -12.85 25.19 26.21
C VAL A 565 -12.35 26.60 26.58
N ALA A 566 -13.26 27.54 26.87
CA ALA A 566 -12.88 28.89 27.29
C ALA A 566 -12.07 28.90 28.60
N VAL A 567 -12.43 28.04 29.56
CA VAL A 567 -11.71 27.91 30.84
C VAL A 567 -10.32 27.32 30.65
N VAL A 568 -10.15 26.35 29.75
CA VAL A 568 -8.83 25.75 29.44
C VAL A 568 -7.92 26.74 28.71
N ILE A 569 -8.46 27.52 27.77
CA ILE A 569 -7.71 28.58 27.07
C ILE A 569 -7.26 29.68 28.05
N ALA A 570 -8.12 30.09 28.98
CA ALA A 570 -7.77 31.06 30.02
C ALA A 570 -6.67 30.54 30.96
N ALA A 571 -6.72 29.25 31.33
CA ALA A 571 -5.69 28.63 32.16
C ALA A 571 -4.33 28.50 31.44
N ALA A 572 -4.34 28.14 30.14
CA ALA A 572 -3.13 28.07 29.33
C ALA A 572 -2.49 29.45 29.10
N ALA A 573 -3.30 30.48 28.88
CA ALA A 573 -2.84 31.87 28.79
C ALA A 573 -2.21 32.34 30.10
N ALA A 574 -2.84 32.05 31.25
CA ALA A 574 -2.31 32.39 32.57
C ALA A 574 -0.96 31.70 32.86
N ALA A 575 -0.81 30.43 32.49
CA ALA A 575 0.44 29.68 32.62
C ALA A 575 1.55 30.26 31.72
N TYR A 576 1.22 30.65 30.48
CA TYR A 576 2.16 31.30 29.57
C TYR A 576 2.66 32.66 30.09
N PHE A 577 1.78 33.48 30.66
CA PHE A 577 2.17 34.76 31.26
C PHE A 577 3.00 34.61 32.55
N ALA A 578 2.75 33.57 33.36
CA ALA A 578 3.55 33.25 34.55
C ALA A 578 4.98 32.81 34.20
N VAL A 579 5.17 32.05 33.11
CA VAL A 579 6.51 31.65 32.64
C VAL A 579 7.27 32.83 32.04
N LYS A 580 6.57 33.79 31.41
CA LYS A 580 7.18 34.98 30.82
C LYS A 580 7.60 36.01 31.88
N SER A 581 6.90 36.11 33.01
CA SER A 581 7.26 37.02 34.11
C SER A 581 8.41 36.50 34.99
N ALA A 582 8.76 35.21 34.90
CA ALA A 582 9.85 34.60 35.67
C ALA A 582 11.26 34.78 35.05
N ARG A 583 11.37 35.33 33.84
CA ARG A 583 12.69 35.63 33.22
C ARG A 583 13.13 37.06 33.56
N ARG A 584 13.89 37.22 34.65
CA ARG A 584 14.71 38.43 34.89
C ARG A 584 16.02 38.35 34.07
N PRO A 585 16.52 39.46 33.52
CA PRO A 585 17.80 39.48 32.81
C PRO A 585 18.97 39.48 33.80
N VAL A 586 19.93 38.57 33.61
CA VAL A 586 21.20 38.57 34.34
C VAL A 586 22.06 39.72 33.81
N ARG A 587 22.35 40.70 34.69
CA ARG A 587 23.28 41.82 34.44
C ARG A 587 24.74 41.34 34.52
N ARG A 588 25.55 41.75 33.54
CA ARG A 588 27.02 41.65 33.54
C ARG A 588 27.63 42.51 34.66
N THR A 589 28.70 42.01 35.26
CA THR A 589 29.73 42.81 35.97
C THR A 589 31.12 42.41 35.49
N THR A 590 31.82 43.38 34.90
CA THR A 590 33.29 43.46 34.72
C THR A 590 33.96 43.55 36.11
N THR A 591 35.20 43.12 36.37
CA THR A 591 36.48 43.74 35.93
C THR A 591 37.71 42.86 36.29
N ASN A 592 38.79 43.07 35.54
CA ASN A 592 40.13 42.41 35.51
C ASN A 592 41.02 42.60 36.76
N VAL A 593 41.98 41.66 36.97
CA VAL A 593 43.34 41.95 37.50
C VAL A 593 44.42 41.08 36.81
N PHE A 594 45.50 41.76 36.41
CA PHE A 594 46.86 41.43 35.93
C PHE A 594 47.58 40.22 36.59
N ARG A 595 48.71 39.63 36.15
CA ARG A 595 49.59 39.53 34.95
C ARG A 595 50.83 38.69 35.42
N VAL A 596 51.59 38.11 34.47
CA VAL A 596 53.07 37.81 34.48
C VAL A 596 53.52 36.32 34.48
N SER A 597 54.15 35.96 33.34
CA SER A 597 55.36 35.13 33.02
C SER A 597 55.59 33.75 33.67
N GLU A 598 56.36 32.79 33.16
CA GLU A 598 57.19 32.54 31.96
C GLU A 598 57.55 31.03 31.97
N GLN A 599 58.08 30.53 30.86
CA GLN A 599 58.90 29.30 30.66
C GLN A 599 58.31 28.11 29.87
N GLN A 600 58.88 27.96 28.67
CA GLN A 600 59.07 26.76 27.83
C GLN A 600 60.37 26.01 28.25
N PRO A 601 60.87 24.92 27.61
CA PRO A 601 60.33 23.96 26.61
C PRO A 601 60.75 22.45 26.82
N LEU A 602 60.40 21.56 25.87
CA LEU A 602 61.23 20.48 25.24
C LEU A 602 60.63 19.04 25.16
N ILE A 603 60.39 18.60 23.91
CA ILE A 603 60.84 17.38 23.19
C ILE A 603 60.71 15.98 23.85
N THR A 604 59.98 15.04 23.20
CA THR A 604 60.57 13.91 22.43
C THR A 604 59.51 13.09 21.67
N SER A 605 59.88 12.76 20.45
CA SER A 605 59.35 11.76 19.52
C SER A 605 59.50 10.32 20.02
N GLY A 606 58.66 9.40 19.51
CA GLY A 606 58.92 7.96 19.56
C GLY A 606 57.85 7.13 18.86
N ASN A 607 58.17 6.69 17.63
CA ASN A 607 57.44 5.64 16.91
C ASN A 607 57.49 4.31 17.65
N MET A 608 56.38 3.56 17.59
CA MET A 608 56.37 2.13 17.28
C MET A 608 55.04 1.77 16.64
#